data_AF-A0A0K6S8Z8-F1
#
_entry.id   AF-A0A0K6S8Z8-F1
#
_cell.length_a   1.000
_cell.length_b   1.000
_cell.length_c   1.000
_cell.angle_alpha   90.00
_cell.angle_beta   90.00
_cell.angle_gamma   90.00
#
_symmetry.space_group_name_H-M   'P 1'
#
loop_
_entity.id
_entity.type
_entity.pdbx_description
1 polymer ?
#
loop_
_entity_poly.entity_id
_entity_poly.type
_entity_poly.pdbx_seq_one_letter_code
_entity_poly.pdbx_strand_id
1 'polypeptide(L)'
;MPELYKSQGYSLETGFSFFAGLYVKYIKVFNKLEDCYDQIVHPQKREAIKPVLENVAVRMLELRNLLKALNPRPGNSYLALDDILAELKTNPDETITRVPRYFRNDAENADSYDVKIRRLDTWLEAFHGAVLEEQLDPPKWTPPQAELSVEQVIELIQRNERGRMGIVHAKKMIAYRKAALQKEAKAKAGV
;
A
#
# COMPACT_ATOMS: atom_id res chain seq x y z
N MET A 1 3.28 19.17 11.75
CA MET A 1 3.26 19.15 13.23
C MET A 1 1.95 19.76 13.71
N PRO A 2 1.13 19.04 14.51
CA PRO A 2 0.00 19.62 15.23
C PRO A 2 0.50 20.82 16.05
N GLU A 3 -0.31 21.87 16.21
CA GLU A 3 0.14 23.15 16.79
C GLU A 3 0.81 22.99 18.17
N LEU A 4 0.35 22.03 18.98
CA LEU A 4 0.93 21.72 20.29
C LEU A 4 2.42 21.32 20.27
N TYR A 5 2.93 20.80 19.16
CA TYR A 5 4.32 20.32 19.06
C TYR A 5 5.26 21.34 18.42
N LYS A 6 4.72 22.35 17.73
CA LYS A 6 5.51 23.47 17.23
C LYS A 6 6.00 24.38 18.35
N SER A 7 5.26 24.47 19.46
CA SER A 7 5.58 25.36 20.59
C SER A 7 6.68 24.83 21.53
N GLN A 8 7.00 23.53 21.49
CA GLN A 8 7.95 22.89 22.41
C GLN A 8 9.36 22.65 21.82
N GLY A 9 9.64 23.10 20.60
CA GLY A 9 10.99 23.04 20.01
C GLY A 9 11.50 21.65 19.64
N TYR A 10 10.64 20.63 19.58
CA TYR A 10 11.06 19.28 19.14
C TYR A 10 11.43 19.26 17.65
N SER A 11 12.48 18.51 17.32
CA SER A 11 12.86 18.25 15.93
C SER A 11 11.78 17.41 15.23
N LEU A 12 11.71 17.54 13.90
CA LEU A 12 10.78 16.76 13.08
C LEU A 12 10.97 15.24 13.28
N GLU A 13 12.22 14.82 13.44
CA GLU A 13 12.63 13.44 13.67
C GLU A 13 12.14 12.91 15.01
N THR A 14 12.30 13.66 16.10
CA THR A 14 11.80 13.25 17.41
C THR A 14 10.28 13.10 17.41
N GLY A 15 9.58 14.02 16.75
CA GLY A 15 8.13 13.92 16.57
C GLY A 15 7.74 12.69 15.76
N PHE A 16 8.42 12.42 14.65
CA PHE A 16 8.18 11.24 13.83
C PHE A 16 8.36 9.96 14.65
N SER A 17 9.49 9.78 15.34
CA SER A 17 9.76 8.57 16.12
C SER A 17 8.72 8.34 17.22
N PHE A 18 8.31 9.39 17.93
CA PHE A 18 7.26 9.30 18.94
C PHE A 18 5.93 8.82 18.36
N PHE A 19 5.45 9.46 17.29
CA PHE A 19 4.18 9.08 16.65
C PHE A 19 4.26 7.72 15.95
N ALA A 20 5.43 7.33 15.43
CA ALA A 20 5.66 6.04 14.81
C ALA A 20 5.56 4.94 15.86
N GLY A 21 6.16 5.14 17.04
CA GLY A 21 6.02 4.21 18.15
C GLY A 21 4.57 4.07 18.62
N LEU A 22 3.81 5.17 18.64
CA LEU A 22 2.38 5.15 18.96
C LEU A 22 1.57 4.40 17.90
N TYR A 23 1.85 4.66 16.62
CA TYR A 23 1.21 3.99 15.48
C TYR A 23 1.40 2.47 15.53
N VAL A 24 2.63 1.99 15.75
CA VAL A 24 2.92 0.56 15.91
C VAL A 24 2.12 -0.05 17.07
N LYS A 25 2.06 0.62 18.22
CA LYS A 25 1.28 0.14 19.38
C LYS A 25 -0.22 0.05 19.05
N TYR A 26 -0.77 1.02 18.32
CA TYR A 26 -2.16 0.98 17.87
C TYR A 26 -2.42 -0.18 16.91
N ILE A 27 -1.50 -0.49 15.98
CA ILE A 27 -1.65 -1.68 15.11
C ILE A 27 -1.75 -2.96 15.96
N LYS A 28 -0.89 -3.11 16.98
CA LYS A 28 -0.93 -4.28 17.86
C LYS A 28 -2.26 -4.39 18.63
N VAL A 29 -2.76 -3.26 19.16
CA VAL A 29 -4.06 -3.22 19.85
C VAL A 29 -5.19 -3.55 18.88
N PHE A 30 -5.16 -2.97 17.68
CA PHE A 30 -6.14 -3.23 16.64
C PHE A 30 -6.21 -4.72 16.27
N ASN A 31 -5.06 -5.34 15.99
CA ASN A 31 -4.98 -6.76 15.64
C ASN A 31 -5.54 -7.65 16.78
N LYS A 32 -5.24 -7.33 18.05
CA LYS A 32 -5.80 -8.05 19.20
C LYS A 32 -7.30 -7.86 19.35
N LEU A 33 -7.80 -6.63 19.16
CA LEU A 33 -9.23 -6.35 19.22
C LEU A 33 -10.00 -7.04 18.09
N GLU A 34 -9.40 -7.16 16.90
CA GLU A 34 -9.96 -7.90 15.77
C GLU A 34 -10.05 -9.39 16.08
N ASP A 35 -8.99 -9.98 16.65
CA ASP A 35 -8.99 -11.37 17.13
C ASP A 35 -10.06 -11.56 18.22
N CYS A 36 -10.16 -10.64 19.20
CA CYS A 36 -11.21 -10.69 20.22
C CYS A 36 -12.61 -10.64 19.61
N TYR A 37 -12.86 -9.70 18.70
CA TYR A 37 -14.15 -9.54 18.05
C TYR A 37 -14.57 -10.82 17.31
N ASP A 38 -13.65 -11.42 16.55
CA ASP A 38 -13.92 -12.63 15.78
C ASP A 38 -14.14 -13.86 16.68
N GLN A 39 -13.33 -14.03 17.72
CA GLN A 39 -13.34 -15.23 18.57
C GLN A 39 -14.41 -15.20 19.67
N ILE A 40 -15.03 -14.04 19.96
CA ILE A 40 -16.10 -13.96 20.97
C ILE A 40 -17.40 -14.57 20.44
N VAL A 41 -17.85 -15.63 21.10
CA VAL A 41 -19.09 -16.34 20.75
C VAL A 41 -20.35 -15.60 21.24
N HIS A 42 -20.24 -14.82 22.33
CA HIS A 42 -21.40 -14.10 22.91
C HIS A 42 -21.73 -12.82 22.12
N PRO A 43 -22.94 -12.71 21.52
CA PRO A 43 -23.29 -11.58 20.64
C PRO A 43 -23.21 -10.22 21.33
N GLN A 44 -23.71 -10.11 22.56
CA GLN A 44 -23.72 -8.84 23.34
C GLN A 44 -22.30 -8.30 23.58
N LYS A 45 -21.35 -9.19 23.91
CA LYS A 45 -19.95 -8.80 24.12
C LYS A 45 -19.27 -8.44 22.81
N ARG A 46 -19.60 -9.14 21.73
CA ARG A 46 -19.09 -8.85 20.38
C ARG A 46 -19.56 -7.47 19.91
N GLU A 47 -20.83 -7.15 20.09
CA GLU A 47 -21.42 -5.85 19.77
C GLU A 47 -20.75 -4.71 20.56
N ALA A 48 -20.46 -4.91 21.85
CA ALA A 48 -19.75 -3.91 22.66
C ALA A 48 -18.31 -3.63 22.21
N ILE A 49 -17.64 -4.58 21.55
CA ILE A 49 -16.24 -4.44 21.10
C ILE A 49 -16.16 -3.76 19.74
N LYS A 50 -17.17 -3.92 18.87
CA LYS A 50 -17.19 -3.34 17.51
C LYS A 50 -16.83 -1.84 17.50
N PRO A 51 -17.46 -0.97 18.33
CA PRO A 51 -17.16 0.45 18.31
C PRO A 51 -15.74 0.76 18.78
N VAL A 52 -15.20 0.00 19.74
CA VAL A 52 -13.83 0.19 20.23
C VAL A 52 -12.83 -0.17 19.12
N LEU A 53 -13.06 -1.29 18.43
CA LEU A 53 -12.25 -1.71 17.30
C LEU A 53 -12.27 -0.68 16.16
N GLU A 54 -13.44 -0.15 15.81
CA GLU A 54 -13.60 0.88 14.78
C GLU A 54 -12.92 2.20 15.17
N ASN A 55 -13.07 2.66 16.42
CA ASN A 55 -12.40 3.86 16.92
C ASN A 55 -10.87 3.72 16.89
N VAL A 56 -10.36 2.55 17.27
CA VAL A 56 -8.92 2.24 17.19
C VAL A 56 -8.45 2.26 15.73
N ALA A 57 -9.25 1.74 14.79
CA ALA A 57 -8.97 1.79 13.36
C ALA A 57 -8.85 3.24 12.85
N VAL A 58 -9.81 4.10 13.21
CA VAL A 58 -9.78 5.53 12.87
C VAL A 58 -8.52 6.18 13.42
N ARG A 59 -8.21 5.95 14.70
CA ARG A 59 -7.02 6.54 15.32
C ARG A 59 -5.71 6.10 14.66
N MET A 60 -5.64 4.84 14.25
CA MET A 60 -4.51 4.29 13.51
C MET A 60 -4.34 4.98 12.14
N LEU A 61 -5.44 5.25 11.42
CA LEU A 61 -5.41 5.95 10.14
C LEU A 61 -5.01 7.42 10.28
N GLU A 62 -5.49 8.11 11.31
CA GLU A 62 -5.08 9.48 11.64
C GLU A 62 -3.58 9.56 11.90
N LEU A 63 -3.04 8.64 12.71
CA LEU A 63 -1.61 8.56 13.00
C LEU A 63 -0.79 8.29 11.74
N ARG A 64 -1.26 7.40 10.86
CA ARG A 64 -0.59 7.15 9.58
C ARG A 64 -0.53 8.42 8.72
N ASN A 65 -1.63 9.17 8.63
CA ASN A 65 -1.68 10.42 7.88
C ASN A 65 -0.76 11.49 8.50
N LEU A 66 -0.74 11.57 9.82
CA LEU A 66 0.18 12.45 10.55
C LEU A 66 1.64 12.08 10.25
N LEU A 67 2.00 10.80 10.27
CA LEU A 67 3.34 10.31 9.99
C LEU A 67 3.79 10.61 8.56
N LYS A 68 2.89 10.56 7.58
CA LYS A 68 3.20 11.00 6.21
C LYS A 68 3.58 12.48 6.17
N ALA A 69 2.88 13.33 6.92
CA ALA A 69 3.18 14.76 7.01
C ALA A 69 4.47 15.06 7.80
N LEU A 70 4.87 14.16 8.71
CA LEU A 70 6.11 14.25 9.49
C LEU A 70 7.26 13.45 8.87
N ASN A 71 7.06 12.85 7.70
CA ASN A 71 8.04 11.96 7.09
C ASN A 71 9.34 12.74 6.83
N PRO A 72 10.50 12.27 7.32
CA PRO A 72 11.80 12.87 7.00
C PRO A 72 12.05 12.93 5.49
N ARG A 73 11.39 12.06 4.70
CA ARG A 73 11.39 12.09 3.24
C ARG A 73 10.11 12.76 2.73
N PRO A 74 10.14 14.06 2.38
CA PRO A 74 8.96 14.79 1.95
C PRO A 74 8.35 14.19 0.68
N GLY A 75 7.02 14.12 0.60
CA GLY A 75 6.29 13.54 -0.53
C GLY A 75 6.23 12.01 -0.56
N ASN A 76 6.96 11.31 0.31
CA ASN A 76 6.95 9.85 0.36
C ASN A 76 5.84 9.33 1.29
N SER A 77 4.99 8.43 0.78
CA SER A 77 3.95 7.75 1.58
C SER A 77 4.46 6.54 2.36
N TYR A 78 5.68 6.06 2.06
CA TYR A 78 6.33 4.96 2.77
C TYR A 78 6.89 5.43 4.11
N LEU A 79 6.58 4.68 5.17
CA LEU A 79 7.03 4.95 6.54
C LEU A 79 8.13 3.94 6.87
N ALA A 80 9.37 4.43 7.06
CA ALA A 80 10.46 3.61 7.55
C ALA A 80 10.28 3.40 9.06
N LEU A 81 9.95 2.18 9.48
CA LEU A 81 9.63 1.85 10.87
C LEU A 81 10.68 0.92 11.50
N ASP A 82 11.73 0.52 10.77
CA ASP A 82 12.67 -0.52 11.21
C ASP A 82 13.32 -0.20 12.57
N ASP A 83 13.81 1.03 12.74
CA ASP A 83 14.42 1.49 14.00
C ASP A 83 13.41 1.49 15.16
N ILE A 84 12.17 1.87 14.86
CA ILE A 84 11.06 1.92 15.84
C ILE A 84 10.67 0.51 16.25
N LEU A 85 10.62 -0.44 15.32
CA LEU A 85 10.34 -1.84 15.60
C LEU A 85 11.46 -2.47 16.44
N ALA A 86 12.71 -2.14 16.14
CA ALA A 86 13.88 -2.58 16.91
C ALA A 86 13.82 -2.04 18.35
N GLU A 87 13.53 -0.75 18.52
CA GLU A 87 13.38 -0.12 19.85
C GLU A 87 12.24 -0.77 20.65
N LEU A 88 11.09 -1.01 20.01
CA LEU A 88 9.93 -1.65 20.62
C LEU A 88 10.07 -3.19 20.76
N LYS A 89 11.20 -3.78 20.35
CA LYS A 89 11.45 -5.22 20.33
C LYS A 89 10.27 -6.01 19.76
N THR A 90 9.68 -5.49 18.69
CA THR A 90 8.46 -6.04 18.10
C THR A 90 8.80 -6.74 16.79
N ASN A 91 8.27 -7.95 16.59
CA ASN A 91 8.38 -8.64 15.31
C ASN A 91 7.58 -7.88 14.24
N PRO A 92 8.17 -7.58 13.06
CA PRO A 92 7.45 -6.99 11.93
C PRO A 92 6.12 -7.67 11.59
N ASP A 93 6.03 -9.01 11.73
CA ASP A 93 4.81 -9.77 11.45
C ASP A 93 3.63 -9.35 12.33
N GLU A 94 3.87 -8.93 13.57
CA GLU A 94 2.84 -8.44 14.48
C GLU A 94 2.29 -7.07 14.08
N THR A 95 3.02 -6.35 13.22
CA THR A 95 2.70 -4.98 12.77
C THR A 95 2.06 -4.92 11.40
N ILE A 96 1.74 -6.08 10.83
CA ILE A 96 0.92 -6.18 9.63
C ILE A 96 -0.53 -5.89 10.05
N THR A 97 -1.10 -4.79 9.55
CA THR A 97 -2.52 -4.48 9.77
C THR A 97 -3.39 -5.53 9.08
N ARG A 98 -4.20 -6.25 9.85
CA ARG A 98 -5.16 -7.22 9.30
C ARG A 98 -6.40 -6.51 8.76
N VAL A 99 -7.01 -7.05 7.71
CA VAL A 99 -8.35 -6.62 7.29
C VAL A 99 -9.37 -7.31 8.19
N PRO A 100 -10.19 -6.59 8.97
CA PRO A 100 -11.17 -7.20 9.87
C PRO A 100 -12.09 -8.20 9.18
N ARG A 101 -12.26 -9.38 9.78
CA ARG A 101 -13.07 -10.47 9.22
C ARG A 101 -14.55 -10.14 9.10
N TYR A 102 -15.09 -9.33 10.01
CA TYR A 102 -16.50 -8.91 9.99
C TYR A 102 -16.86 -8.09 8.76
N PHE A 103 -15.87 -7.53 8.05
CA PHE A 103 -16.12 -6.94 6.76
C PHE A 103 -16.60 -7.99 5.74
N ARG A 104 -16.05 -9.20 5.74
CA ARG A 104 -16.49 -10.25 4.82
C ARG A 104 -17.63 -11.11 5.37
N ASN A 105 -17.64 -11.33 6.69
CA ASN A 105 -18.47 -12.37 7.29
C ASN A 105 -19.80 -11.87 7.85
N ASP A 106 -19.96 -10.55 8.04
CA ASP A 106 -21.15 -9.98 8.65
C ASP A 106 -22.22 -9.71 7.57
N ALA A 107 -23.39 -10.33 7.70
CA ALA A 107 -24.45 -10.29 6.68
C ALA A 107 -24.96 -8.86 6.44
N GLU A 108 -25.02 -8.03 7.49
CA GLU A 108 -25.39 -6.61 7.39
C GLU A 108 -24.44 -5.82 6.49
N ASN A 109 -23.18 -6.25 6.42
CA ASN A 109 -22.21 -5.57 5.58
C ASN A 109 -22.20 -6.10 4.14
N ALA A 110 -22.69 -7.33 3.88
CA ALA A 110 -22.61 -7.98 2.57
C ALA A 110 -23.19 -7.12 1.45
N ASP A 111 -24.40 -6.56 1.65
CA ASP A 111 -25.04 -5.65 0.70
C ASP A 111 -24.21 -4.38 0.48
N SER A 112 -23.66 -3.81 1.55
CA SER A 112 -22.81 -2.62 1.47
C SER A 112 -21.49 -2.91 0.73
N TYR A 113 -20.96 -4.12 0.89
CA TYR A 113 -19.73 -4.57 0.23
C TYR A 113 -19.96 -4.75 -1.26
N ASP A 114 -21.04 -5.42 -1.64
CA ASP A 114 -21.40 -5.61 -3.04
C ASP A 114 -21.61 -4.28 -3.75
N VAL A 115 -22.30 -3.32 -3.10
CA VAL A 115 -22.46 -1.96 -3.65
C VAL A 115 -21.11 -1.26 -3.82
N LYS A 116 -20.22 -1.33 -2.81
CA LYS A 116 -18.88 -0.71 -2.88
C LYS A 116 -18.00 -1.36 -3.95
N ILE A 117 -18.00 -2.68 -4.06
CA ILE A 117 -17.23 -3.41 -5.08
C ILE A 117 -17.76 -3.08 -6.47
N ARG A 118 -19.08 -3.12 -6.71
CA ARG A 118 -19.66 -2.71 -7.99
C ARG A 118 -19.29 -1.28 -8.37
N ARG A 119 -19.28 -0.37 -7.39
CA ARG A 119 -18.86 1.02 -7.62
C ARG A 119 -17.37 1.11 -7.97
N LEU A 120 -16.52 0.34 -7.28
CA LEU A 120 -15.10 0.25 -7.59
C LEU A 120 -14.86 -0.33 -8.98
N ASP A 121 -15.56 -1.40 -9.37
CA ASP A 121 -15.48 -2.00 -10.70
C ASP A 121 -15.94 -1.00 -11.77
N THR A 122 -17.06 -0.31 -11.54
CA THR A 122 -17.54 0.76 -12.43
C THR A 122 -16.51 1.86 -12.58
N TRP A 123 -15.85 2.26 -11.49
CA TRP A 123 -14.77 3.23 -11.52
C TRP A 123 -13.55 2.68 -12.22
N LEU A 124 -13.14 1.45 -11.93
CA LEU A 124 -12.05 0.77 -12.62
C LEU A 124 -12.32 0.70 -14.11
N GLU A 125 -13.54 0.38 -14.56
CA GLU A 125 -13.91 0.39 -15.98
C GLU A 125 -13.92 1.80 -16.58
N ALA A 126 -14.50 2.79 -15.89
CA ALA A 126 -14.52 4.18 -16.34
C ALA A 126 -13.11 4.79 -16.40
N PHE A 127 -12.24 4.40 -15.48
CA PHE A 127 -10.87 4.85 -15.33
C PHE A 127 -9.86 3.82 -15.85
N HIS A 128 -10.26 2.72 -16.51
CA HIS A 128 -9.33 1.70 -17.05
C HIS A 128 -8.52 2.28 -18.22
N GLY A 129 -8.86 3.47 -18.72
CA GLY A 129 -8.03 4.31 -19.59
C GLY A 129 -7.18 5.36 -18.85
N ALA A 130 -7.53 5.70 -17.62
CA ALA A 130 -6.68 6.45 -16.71
C ALA A 130 -5.79 5.45 -15.97
N VAL A 131 -4.82 4.90 -16.70
CA VAL A 131 -3.57 4.53 -16.04
C VAL A 131 -3.14 5.82 -15.36
N LEU A 132 -3.37 5.93 -14.05
CA LEU A 132 -2.45 6.67 -13.20
C LEU A 132 -1.15 5.89 -13.37
N GLU A 133 -0.46 6.14 -14.49
CA GLU A 133 0.97 6.20 -14.45
C GLU A 133 1.14 7.18 -13.30
N GLU A 134 1.51 6.67 -12.13
CA GLU A 134 2.23 7.47 -11.18
C GLU A 134 3.19 8.21 -12.09
N GLN A 135 2.97 9.51 -12.27
CA GLN A 135 3.88 10.37 -13.00
C GLN A 135 5.13 10.42 -12.12
N LEU A 136 5.81 9.28 -12.04
CA LEU A 136 7.23 9.19 -11.88
C LEU A 136 7.69 9.96 -13.09
N ASP A 137 7.93 11.26 -12.88
CA ASP A 137 8.69 12.05 -13.82
C ASP A 137 9.79 11.12 -14.34
N PRO A 138 9.88 10.90 -15.66
CA PRO A 138 10.90 10.02 -16.21
C PRO A 138 12.20 10.42 -15.52
N PRO A 139 12.93 9.48 -14.89
CA PRO A 139 14.02 9.81 -13.99
C PRO A 139 14.87 10.86 -14.67
N LYS A 140 14.88 12.08 -14.11
CA LYS A 140 15.54 13.23 -14.74
C LYS A 140 16.91 12.75 -15.13
N TRP A 141 17.18 12.74 -16.44
CA TRP A 141 18.47 12.31 -16.93
C TRP A 141 19.52 13.21 -16.29
N THR A 142 20.23 12.66 -15.32
CA THR A 142 21.40 13.30 -14.72
C THR A 142 22.57 12.90 -15.60
N PRO A 143 23.24 13.86 -16.27
CA PRO A 143 24.51 13.57 -16.90
C PRO A 143 25.44 12.94 -15.85
N PRO A 144 26.20 11.90 -16.20
CA PRO A 144 27.25 11.38 -15.31
C PRO A 144 28.13 12.53 -14.83
N GLN A 145 28.34 12.67 -13.53
CA GLN A 145 29.16 13.76 -12.98
C GLN A 145 30.66 13.65 -13.34
N ALA A 146 31.08 12.51 -13.90
CA ALA A 146 32.43 12.25 -14.35
C ALA A 146 32.46 12.01 -15.87
N GLU A 147 33.56 12.40 -16.52
CA GLU A 147 33.86 12.02 -17.90
C GLU A 147 33.89 10.49 -18.00
N LEU A 148 32.86 9.94 -18.62
CA LEU A 148 32.71 8.51 -18.88
C LEU A 148 33.66 8.05 -20.00
N SER A 149 34.30 6.89 -19.82
CA SER A 149 35.13 6.30 -20.88
C SER A 149 34.24 5.79 -22.01
N VAL A 150 34.80 5.64 -23.22
CA VAL A 150 34.08 5.14 -24.40
C VAL A 150 33.53 3.73 -24.14
N GLU A 151 34.25 2.88 -23.41
CA GLU A 151 33.77 1.54 -23.05
C GLU A 151 32.53 1.60 -22.15
N GLN A 152 32.52 2.51 -21.16
CA GLN A 152 31.39 2.69 -20.25
C GLN A 152 30.14 3.20 -20.98
N VAL A 153 30.32 4.08 -21.96
CA VAL A 153 29.23 4.55 -22.83
C VAL A 153 28.60 3.39 -23.59
N ILE A 154 29.45 2.55 -24.20
CA ILE A 154 28.99 1.41 -25.00
C ILE A 154 28.23 0.42 -24.13
N GLU A 155 28.75 0.09 -22.94
CA GLU A 155 28.09 -0.84 -22.02
C GLU A 155 26.71 -0.32 -21.57
N LEU A 156 26.62 0.97 -21.24
CA LEU A 156 25.37 1.61 -20.84
C LEU A 156 24.32 1.54 -21.95
N ILE A 157 24.70 1.88 -23.19
CA ILE A 157 23.81 1.81 -24.36
C ILE A 157 23.33 0.38 -24.58
N GLN A 158 24.24 -0.60 -24.57
CA GLN A 158 23.88 -2.00 -24.77
C GLN A 158 22.99 -2.56 -23.65
N ARG A 159 23.19 -2.14 -22.40
CA ARG A 159 22.35 -2.52 -21.27
C ARG A 159 20.93 -1.98 -21.44
N ASN A 160 20.79 -0.70 -21.78
CA ASN A 160 19.49 -0.07 -22.00
C ASN A 160 18.76 -0.65 -23.20
N GLU A 161 19.46 -0.90 -24.31
CA GLU A 161 18.87 -1.50 -25.50
C GLU A 161 18.42 -2.94 -25.26
N ARG A 162 19.19 -3.74 -24.51
CA ARG A 162 18.76 -5.08 -24.06
C ARG A 162 17.49 -5.01 -23.21
N GLY A 163 17.41 -4.06 -22.28
CA GLY A 163 16.21 -3.83 -21.46
C GLY A 163 14.99 -3.48 -22.30
N ARG A 164 15.15 -2.53 -23.24
CA ARG A 164 14.10 -2.12 -24.19
C ARG A 164 13.61 -3.31 -25.03
N MET A 165 14.54 -4.10 -25.57
CA MET A 165 14.21 -5.30 -26.33
C MET A 165 13.47 -6.35 -25.51
N GLY A 166 13.85 -6.54 -24.25
CA GLY A 166 13.15 -7.42 -23.31
C GLY A 166 11.70 -6.99 -23.08
N ILE A 167 11.45 -5.70 -22.88
CA ILE A 167 10.09 -5.15 -22.70
C ILE A 167 9.26 -5.36 -23.98
N VAL A 168 9.82 -5.07 -25.16
CA VAL A 168 9.12 -5.27 -26.44
C VAL A 168 8.80 -6.75 -26.64
N HIS A 169 9.72 -7.65 -26.33
CA HIS A 169 9.52 -9.08 -26.44
C HIS A 169 8.43 -9.58 -25.48
N ALA A 170 8.46 -9.16 -24.22
CA ALA A 170 7.44 -9.51 -23.22
C ALA A 170 6.04 -9.05 -23.67
N LYS A 171 5.91 -7.81 -24.18
CA LYS A 171 4.64 -7.29 -24.72
C LYS A 171 4.12 -8.16 -25.88
N LYS A 172 4.99 -8.57 -26.81
CA LYS A 172 4.63 -9.49 -27.89
C LYS A 172 4.15 -10.84 -27.35
N MET A 173 4.86 -11.43 -26.39
CA MET A 173 4.47 -12.72 -25.79
C MET A 173 3.12 -12.66 -25.08
N ILE A 174 2.84 -11.58 -24.35
CA ILE A 174 1.53 -11.34 -23.73
C ILE A 174 0.44 -11.28 -24.80
N ALA A 175 0.67 -10.54 -25.90
CA ALA A 175 -0.28 -10.43 -27.00
C ALA A 175 -0.55 -11.79 -27.67
N TYR A 176 0.48 -12.59 -27.93
CA TYR A 176 0.33 -13.94 -28.46
C TYR A 176 -0.49 -14.85 -27.55
N ARG A 177 -0.20 -14.82 -26.23
CA ARG A 177 -0.94 -15.61 -25.24
C ARG A 177 -2.41 -15.20 -25.17
N LYS A 178 -2.70 -13.90 -25.22
CA LYS A 178 -4.08 -13.39 -25.25
C LYS A 178 -4.83 -13.86 -26.51
N ALA A 179 -4.18 -13.81 -27.67
CA ALA A 179 -4.77 -14.28 -28.92
C ALA A 179 -5.02 -15.80 -28.94
N ALA A 180 -4.12 -16.60 -28.35
CA ALA A 180 -4.29 -18.04 -28.21
C ALA A 180 -5.51 -18.39 -27.33
N LEU A 181 -5.63 -17.75 -26.16
CA LEU A 181 -6.77 -17.93 -25.26
C LEU A 181 -8.10 -17.54 -25.93
N GLN A 182 -8.11 -16.47 -26.73
CA GLN A 182 -9.29 -16.07 -27.50
C GLN A 182 -9.69 -17.12 -28.55
N LYS A 183 -8.72 -17.77 -29.21
CA LYS A 183 -8.99 -18.86 -30.16
C LYS A 183 -9.55 -20.09 -29.45
N GLU A 184 -8.98 -20.48 -28.31
CA GLU A 184 -9.48 -21.60 -27.50
C GLU A 184 -10.90 -21.35 -26.97
N ALA A 185 -11.19 -20.12 -26.54
CA ALA A 185 -12.53 -19.73 -26.09
C ALA A 185 -13.56 -19.81 -27.23
N LYS A 186 -13.20 -19.36 -28.45
CA LYS A 186 -14.06 -19.50 -29.64
C LYS A 186 -14.30 -20.95 -30.03
N ALA A 187 -13.26 -21.78 -30.02
CA ALA A 187 -13.38 -23.21 -30.30
C ALA A 187 -14.27 -23.95 -29.29
N LYS A 188 -14.23 -23.57 -28.00
CA LYS A 188 -15.12 -24.11 -26.96
C LYS A 188 -16.56 -23.59 -27.05
N ALA A 189 -16.76 -22.42 -27.66
CA ALA A 189 -18.09 -21.80 -27.82
C ALA A 189 -18.86 -22.30 -29.06
N GLY A 190 -18.29 -23.23 -29.85
CA GLY A 190 -19.02 -23.93 -30.91
C GLY A 190 -19.40 -23.07 -32.12
N VAL A 191 -18.51 -22.15 -32.54
CA VAL A 191 -18.52 -21.53 -33.88
C VAL A 191 -17.24 -21.92 -34.62
#